data_AF-A0A4V6XVT2-F1
#
_entry.id   AF-A0A4V6XVT2-F1
#
_cell.length_a   1.000
_cell.length_b   1.000
_cell.length_c   1.000
_cell.angle_alpha   90.00
_cell.angle_beta   90.00
_cell.angle_gamma   90.00
#
_symmetry.space_group_name_H-M   'P 1'
#
loop_
_entity.id
_entity.type
_entity.pdbx_description
1 polymer ?
#
loop_
_entity_poly.entity_id
_entity_poly.type
_entity_poly.pdbx_seq_one_letter_code
_entity_poly.pdbx_strand_id
1 'polypeptide(L)'
;MRLEKCWFCSSTVYPGHGIQFVRNDAKIFRFCRSKCHKNFKMKRNPRKVKWTKAYRRLHGKDMTQDSTFEFERKRNRPERYDRNLAENTLKAIKKIDKVRSDRAANHIEKRLKVRKGKERREAQKELEQSIHLVKAPQVLRQDQSLTLPKIKVEVSQPKSEQNQAMEE
;
A
#
# COMPACT_ATOMS: atom_id res chain seq x y z
N MET A 1 1.61 -15.75 -24.35
CA MET A 1 2.29 -14.51 -23.88
C MET A 1 2.66 -14.68 -22.41
N ARG A 2 3.90 -14.40 -21.99
CA ARG A 2 4.35 -14.61 -20.61
C ARG A 2 4.80 -13.29 -19.97
N LEU A 3 4.33 -13.03 -18.76
CA LEU A 3 4.81 -11.92 -17.93
C LEU A 3 6.02 -12.38 -17.14
N GLU A 4 7.15 -11.71 -17.35
CA GLU A 4 8.39 -12.02 -16.65
C GLU A 4 8.61 -11.08 -15.48
N LYS A 5 9.43 -11.50 -14.51
CA LYS A 5 9.84 -10.63 -13.41
C LYS A 5 11.20 -10.02 -13.72
N CYS A 6 11.33 -8.72 -13.47
CA CYS A 6 12.60 -8.04 -13.59
C CYS A 6 13.59 -8.56 -12.54
N TRP A 7 14.83 -8.80 -12.96
CA TRP A 7 15.87 -9.30 -12.07
C TRP A 7 16.21 -8.34 -10.91
N PHE A 8 16.17 -7.03 -11.16
CA PHE A 8 16.55 -6.02 -10.16
C PHE A 8 15.37 -5.54 -9.30
N CYS A 9 14.27 -5.12 -9.94
CA CYS A 9 13.12 -4.51 -9.28
C CYS A 9 12.08 -5.55 -8.79
N SER A 10 12.09 -6.76 -9.36
CA SER A 10 11.02 -7.78 -9.27
C SER A 10 9.64 -7.32 -9.73
N SER A 11 9.52 -6.15 -10.38
CA SER A 11 8.30 -5.75 -11.07
C SER A 11 8.03 -6.62 -12.30
N THR A 12 6.78 -6.64 -12.75
CA THR A 12 6.37 -7.31 -13.98
C THR A 12 6.94 -6.61 -15.21
N VAL A 13 7.37 -7.42 -16.18
CA VAL A 13 7.86 -6.99 -17.49
C VAL A 13 6.86 -7.50 -18.53
N TYR A 14 6.17 -6.57 -19.17
CA TYR A 14 5.27 -6.85 -20.28
C TYR A 14 6.06 -6.99 -21.59
N PRO A 15 5.56 -7.74 -22.59
CA PRO A 15 6.14 -7.81 -23.92
C PRO A 15 6.27 -6.42 -24.55
N GLY A 16 7.37 -6.19 -25.28
CA GLY A 16 7.69 -4.88 -25.85
C GLY A 16 8.26 -3.87 -24.84
N HIS A 17 8.42 -4.24 -23.57
CA HIS A 17 8.99 -3.36 -22.55
C HIS A 17 10.30 -3.87 -21.96
N GLY A 18 11.16 -2.92 -21.62
CA GLY A 18 12.40 -3.19 -20.90
C GLY A 18 13.54 -3.62 -21.82
N ILE A 19 14.56 -4.23 -21.21
CA ILE A 19 15.77 -4.69 -21.91
C ILE A 19 16.12 -6.08 -21.39
N GLN A 20 16.60 -6.94 -22.29
CA GLN A 20 17.16 -8.24 -21.96
C GLN A 20 18.68 -8.20 -22.14
N PHE A 21 19.42 -8.61 -21.13
CA PHE A 21 20.86 -8.82 -21.19
C PHE A 21 21.16 -10.31 -21.08
N VAL A 22 21.88 -10.86 -22.05
CA VAL A 22 22.35 -12.25 -22.05
C VAL A 22 23.83 -12.23 -21.72
N ARG A 23 24.21 -12.93 -20.65
CA ARG A 23 25.61 -13.06 -20.24
C ARG A 23 26.21 -14.33 -20.86
N ASN A 24 27.54 -14.38 -20.97
CA ASN A 24 28.28 -15.50 -21.58
C ASN A 24 27.97 -16.87 -20.93
N ASP A 25 27.52 -16.92 -19.67
CA ASP A 25 27.07 -18.16 -19.00
C ASP A 25 25.62 -18.56 -19.36
N ALA A 26 25.12 -18.07 -20.50
CA ALA A 26 23.74 -18.21 -20.98
C ALA A 26 22.66 -17.72 -19.99
N LYS A 27 23.01 -16.96 -18.94
CA LYS A 27 22.02 -16.40 -18.03
C LYS A 27 21.36 -15.18 -18.62
N ILE A 28 20.03 -15.21 -18.60
CA ILE A 28 19.17 -14.16 -19.11
C ILE A 28 18.73 -13.26 -17.97
N PHE A 29 19.10 -11.99 -18.05
CA PHE A 29 18.67 -10.94 -17.12
C PHE A 29 17.66 -10.04 -17.82
N ARG A 30 16.41 -10.03 -17.34
CA ARG A 30 15.36 -9.14 -17.83
C ARG A 30 15.22 -7.92 -16.93
N PHE A 31 15.12 -6.73 -17.50
CA PHE A 31 14.98 -5.48 -16.77
C PHE A 31 13.70 -4.75 -17.12
N CYS A 32 12.97 -4.27 -16.10
CA CYS A 32 11.72 -3.52 -16.27
C CYS A 32 11.93 -2.16 -16.98
N ARG A 33 13.03 -1.46 -16.67
CA ARG A 33 13.33 -0.09 -17.14
C ARG A 33 14.84 0.16 -17.19
N SER A 34 15.27 1.21 -17.88
CA SER A 34 16.68 1.64 -17.96
C SER A 34 17.31 1.87 -16.58
N LYS A 35 16.55 2.37 -15.59
CA LYS A 35 17.00 2.50 -14.18
C LYS A 35 17.53 1.19 -13.61
N CYS A 36 16.85 0.07 -13.86
CA CYS A 36 17.26 -1.24 -13.34
C CYS A 36 18.50 -1.75 -14.06
N HIS A 37 18.54 -1.56 -15.38
CA HIS A 37 19.67 -1.94 -16.20
C HIS A 37 20.95 -1.15 -15.84
N LYS A 38 20.85 0.17 -15.64
CA LYS A 38 21.98 1.02 -15.20
C LYS A 38 22.48 0.61 -13.82
N ASN A 39 21.59 0.36 -12.85
CA ASN A 39 22.00 -0.10 -11.52
C ASN A 39 22.69 -1.48 -11.56
N PHE A 40 22.24 -2.37 -12.45
CA PHE A 40 22.90 -3.65 -12.70
C PHE A 40 24.30 -3.47 -13.27
N LYS A 41 24.47 -2.60 -14.28
CA LYS A 41 25.79 -2.26 -14.84
C LYS A 41 26.74 -1.64 -13.80
N MET A 42 26.20 -0.83 -12.90
CA MET A 42 26.92 -0.28 -11.73
C MET A 42 27.19 -1.32 -10.63
N LYS A 43 26.88 -2.60 -10.84
CA LYS A 43 27.07 -3.71 -9.89
C LYS A 43 26.42 -3.47 -8.53
N ARG A 44 25.35 -2.68 -8.46
CA ARG A 44 24.63 -2.43 -7.20
C ARG A 44 23.87 -3.69 -6.78
N ASN A 45 23.96 -4.06 -5.51
CA ASN A 45 23.24 -5.21 -4.98
C ASN A 45 21.77 -4.85 -4.72
N PRO A 46 20.77 -5.48 -5.39
CA PRO A 46 19.36 -5.16 -5.18
C PRO A 46 18.91 -5.37 -3.72
N ARG A 47 19.56 -6.26 -2.97
CA ARG A 47 19.27 -6.49 -1.54
C ARG A 47 19.61 -5.30 -0.64
N LYS A 48 20.51 -4.42 -1.06
CA LYS A 48 20.88 -3.17 -0.34
C LYS A 48 20.09 -1.95 -0.82
N VAL A 49 19.38 -2.05 -1.95
CA VAL A 49 18.65 -0.93 -2.55
C VAL A 49 17.21 -0.88 -2.03
N LYS A 50 16.92 0.13 -1.19
CA LYS A 50 15.70 0.24 -0.37
C LYS A 50 14.35 0.09 -1.09
N TRP A 51 14.28 0.47 -2.36
CA TRP A 51 13.02 0.46 -3.14
C TRP A 51 12.73 -0.87 -3.84
N THR A 52 13.69 -1.80 -3.90
CA THR A 52 13.48 -3.10 -4.55
C THR A 52 12.63 -4.02 -3.67
N LYS A 53 11.94 -4.97 -4.29
CA LYS A 53 11.24 -6.03 -3.56
C LYS A 53 12.18 -6.97 -2.83
N ALA A 54 13.39 -7.20 -3.36
CA ALA A 54 14.42 -7.99 -2.68
C ALA A 54 14.81 -7.39 -1.32
N TYR A 55 15.04 -6.08 -1.25
CA TYR A 55 15.28 -5.38 0.02
C TYR A 55 14.07 -5.51 0.96
N ARG A 56 12.87 -5.25 0.45
CA ARG A 56 11.64 -5.31 1.26
C ARG A 56 11.43 -6.69 1.89
N ARG A 57 11.67 -7.77 1.13
CA ARG A 57 11.58 -9.15 1.62
C ARG A 57 12.60 -9.43 2.73
N LEU A 58 13.86 -9.04 2.52
CA LEU A 58 14.94 -9.29 3.49
C LEU A 58 14.74 -8.53 4.81
N HIS A 59 14.25 -7.29 4.73
CA HIS A 59 14.02 -6.44 5.91
C HIS A 59 12.61 -6.60 6.52
N GLY A 60 11.92 -7.71 6.24
CA GLY A 60 10.60 -8.00 6.83
C GLY A 60 9.52 -6.97 6.51
N LYS A 61 9.64 -6.21 5.41
CA LYS A 61 8.65 -5.20 5.02
C LYS A 61 7.45 -5.80 4.30
N ASP A 62 7.67 -6.88 3.57
CA ASP A 62 6.66 -7.64 2.83
C ASP A 62 6.61 -9.06 3.43
N MET A 63 5.44 -9.73 3.41
CA MET A 63 5.34 -11.12 3.85
C MET A 63 6.19 -12.04 2.97
N THR A 64 6.95 -12.94 3.58
CA THR A 64 7.94 -13.78 2.89
C THR A 64 7.57 -15.26 2.82
N GLN A 65 6.79 -15.73 3.79
CA GLN A 65 6.32 -17.10 3.98
C GLN A 65 4.80 -17.06 4.04
N ASP A 66 4.13 -17.49 2.97
CA ASP A 66 2.68 -17.62 2.88
C ASP A 66 2.35 -18.75 1.90
N SER A 67 1.34 -19.55 2.21
CA SER A 67 0.87 -20.65 1.36
C SER A 67 0.33 -20.14 0.02
N THR A 68 -0.13 -18.88 -0.04
CA THR A 68 -0.60 -18.25 -1.29
C THR A 68 0.50 -18.18 -2.36
N PHE A 69 1.78 -18.13 -1.97
CA PHE A 69 2.89 -18.05 -2.93
C PHE A 69 3.19 -19.36 -3.63
N GLU A 70 2.77 -20.50 -3.08
CA GLU A 70 3.02 -21.82 -3.67
C GLU A 70 2.24 -22.03 -4.98
N PHE A 71 1.12 -21.33 -5.14
CA PHE A 71 0.31 -21.38 -6.35
C PHE A 71 0.98 -20.72 -7.56
N GLU A 72 1.93 -19.79 -7.37
CA GLU A 72 2.66 -19.10 -8.46
C GLU A 72 3.85 -19.92 -9.01
N ARG A 73 4.02 -21.17 -8.59
CA ARG A 73 5.16 -22.02 -8.98
C ARG A 73 5.20 -22.31 -10.49
N LYS A 74 6.41 -22.35 -11.06
CA LYS A 74 6.62 -22.76 -12.46
C LYS A 74 6.40 -24.26 -12.59
N ARG A 75 5.45 -24.66 -13.43
CA ARG A 75 5.21 -26.07 -13.79
C ARG A 75 6.04 -26.42 -15.02
N ASN A 76 6.91 -27.42 -14.89
CA ASN A 76 7.74 -27.91 -16.00
C ASN A 76 7.08 -29.07 -16.76
N ARG A 77 6.08 -29.72 -16.18
CA ARG A 77 5.28 -30.76 -16.81
C ARG A 77 3.91 -30.18 -17.21
N PRO A 78 3.54 -30.21 -18.49
CA PRO A 78 2.20 -29.83 -18.91
C PRO A 78 1.21 -30.94 -18.57
N GLU A 79 -0.02 -30.56 -18.25
CA GLU A 79 -1.16 -31.46 -18.14
C GLU A 79 -1.99 -31.38 -19.43
N ARG A 80 -2.76 -32.44 -19.73
CA ARG A 80 -3.74 -32.37 -20.81
C ARG A 80 -4.81 -31.34 -20.46
N TYR A 81 -5.29 -30.65 -21.49
CA TYR A 81 -6.33 -29.64 -21.33
C TYR A 81 -7.65 -30.31 -20.90
N ASP A 82 -8.26 -29.79 -19.84
CA ASP A 82 -9.62 -30.09 -19.41
C ASP A 82 -10.34 -28.77 -19.12
N ARG A 83 -11.52 -28.61 -19.71
CA ARG A 83 -12.34 -27.40 -19.59
C ARG A 83 -12.82 -27.18 -18.16
N ASN A 84 -13.22 -28.24 -17.46
CA ASN A 84 -13.72 -28.15 -16.08
C ASN A 84 -12.59 -27.73 -15.13
N LEU A 85 -11.40 -28.30 -15.32
CA LEU A 85 -10.20 -27.90 -14.59
C LEU A 85 -9.85 -26.43 -14.85
N ALA A 86 -9.86 -26.01 -16.12
CA ALA A 86 -9.57 -24.62 -16.49
C ALA A 86 -10.57 -23.64 -15.84
N GLU A 87 -11.87 -23.92 -15.87
CA GLU A 87 -12.89 -23.08 -15.25
C GLU A 87 -12.71 -22.97 -13.72
N ASN A 88 -12.48 -24.10 -13.06
CA ASN A 88 -12.24 -24.14 -11.62
C ASN A 88 -10.97 -23.37 -11.23
N THR A 89 -9.90 -23.47 -12.03
CA THR A 89 -8.67 -22.71 -11.79
C THR A 89 -8.87 -21.20 -11.92
N LEU A 90 -9.66 -20.74 -12.90
CA LEU A 90 -9.97 -19.30 -13.06
C LEU A 90 -10.75 -18.74 -11.86
N LYS A 91 -11.71 -19.50 -11.34
CA LYS A 91 -12.44 -19.16 -10.10
C LYS A 91 -11.50 -19.12 -8.90
N ALA A 92 -10.62 -20.12 -8.77
CA ALA A 92 -9.66 -20.21 -7.67
C ALA A 92 -8.63 -19.05 -7.68
N ILE A 93 -8.12 -18.64 -8.85
CA ILE A 93 -7.13 -17.56 -8.99
C ILE A 93 -7.65 -16.25 -8.37
N LYS A 94 -8.89 -15.85 -8.69
CA LYS A 94 -9.50 -14.62 -8.15
C LYS A 94 -9.59 -14.65 -6.62
N LYS A 95 -9.98 -15.81 -6.07
CA LYS A 95 -10.09 -16.01 -4.60
C LYS A 95 -8.71 -15.95 -3.94
N ILE A 96 -7.70 -16.59 -4.52
CA ILE A 96 -6.32 -16.59 -3.99
C ILE A 96 -5.73 -15.19 -4.01
N ASP A 97 -5.97 -14.40 -5.07
CA ASP A 97 -5.45 -13.04 -5.18
C ASP A 97 -6.04 -12.12 -4.10
N LYS A 98 -7.37 -12.22 -3.85
CA LYS A 98 -8.02 -11.52 -2.74
C LYS A 98 -7.42 -11.90 -1.37
N VAL A 99 -7.27 -13.20 -1.11
CA VAL A 99 -6.66 -13.66 0.16
C VAL A 99 -5.23 -13.13 0.31
N ARG A 100 -4.46 -13.10 -0.77
CA ARG A 100 -3.10 -12.56 -0.78
C ARG A 100 -3.08 -11.06 -0.50
N SER A 101 -3.98 -10.27 -1.13
CA SER A 101 -4.05 -8.83 -0.91
C SER A 101 -4.42 -8.51 0.54
N ASP A 102 -5.40 -9.22 1.08
CA ASP A 102 -5.90 -9.00 2.45
C ASP A 102 -4.81 -9.35 3.48
N ARG A 103 -4.15 -10.49 3.33
CA ARG A 103 -3.04 -10.87 4.22
C ARG A 103 -1.85 -9.90 4.13
N ALA A 104 -1.52 -9.44 2.92
CA ALA A 104 -0.47 -8.45 2.73
C ALA A 104 -0.80 -7.11 3.39
N ALA A 105 -2.05 -6.65 3.27
CA ALA A 105 -2.54 -5.44 3.92
C ALA A 105 -2.46 -5.57 5.45
N ASN A 106 -2.97 -6.67 6.01
CA ASN A 106 -2.91 -6.95 7.44
C ASN A 106 -1.47 -6.95 7.99
N HIS A 107 -0.52 -7.53 7.25
CA HIS A 107 0.89 -7.50 7.65
C HIS A 107 1.45 -6.07 7.69
N ILE A 108 1.11 -5.24 6.70
CA ILE A 108 1.53 -3.83 6.66
C ILE A 108 0.90 -3.05 7.82
N GLU A 109 -0.39 -3.26 8.09
CA GLU A 109 -1.12 -2.60 9.16
C GLU A 109 -0.52 -2.92 10.54
N LYS A 110 -0.30 -4.21 10.84
CA LYS A 110 0.33 -4.66 12.09
C LYS A 110 1.70 -4.01 12.29
N ARG A 111 2.50 -3.90 11.22
CA ARG A 111 3.82 -3.23 11.28
C ARG A 111 3.69 -1.74 11.57
N LEU A 112 2.72 -1.05 10.96
CA LEU A 112 2.54 0.39 11.14
C LEU A 112 1.96 0.75 12.53
N LYS A 113 1.21 -0.17 13.16
CA LYS A 113 0.63 0.03 14.50
C LYS A 113 1.69 0.37 15.57
N VAL A 114 2.88 -0.23 15.48
CA VAL A 114 3.99 0.02 16.42
C VAL A 114 4.43 1.49 16.42
N ARG A 115 4.46 2.13 15.25
CA ARG A 115 4.92 3.52 15.11
C ARG A 115 3.98 4.49 15.83
N LYS A 116 2.66 4.27 15.77
CA LYS A 116 1.67 5.15 16.42
C LYS A 116 1.87 5.27 17.93
N GLY A 117 2.27 4.19 18.60
CA GLY A 117 2.57 4.22 20.04
C GLY A 117 3.82 5.04 20.35
N LYS A 118 4.87 4.91 19.52
CA LYS A 118 6.10 5.69 19.67
C LYS A 118 5.85 7.19 19.46
N GLU A 119 5.08 7.53 18.42
CA GLU A 119 4.70 8.90 18.09
C GLU A 119 3.93 9.59 19.21
N ARG A 120 2.97 8.89 19.85
CA ARG A 120 2.25 9.42 21.03
C ARG A 120 3.20 9.70 22.20
N ARG A 121 4.16 8.81 22.44
CA ARG A 121 5.15 8.97 23.51
C ARG A 121 6.11 10.13 23.22
N GLU A 122 6.51 10.30 21.97
CA GLU A 122 7.35 11.41 21.53
C GLU A 122 6.59 12.73 21.66
N ALA A 123 5.35 12.81 21.17
CA ALA A 123 4.51 14.00 21.30
C ALA A 123 4.25 14.39 22.76
N GLN A 124 4.04 13.41 23.65
CA GLN A 124 3.88 13.69 25.08
C GLN A 124 5.16 14.30 25.67
N LYS A 125 6.34 13.73 25.35
CA LYS A 125 7.63 14.28 25.80
C LYS A 125 7.89 15.68 25.26
N GLU A 126 7.54 15.92 24.00
CA GLU A 126 7.66 17.23 23.37
C GLU A 126 6.77 18.26 24.08
N LEU A 127 5.54 17.89 24.45
CA LEU A 127 4.61 18.76 25.19
C LEU A 127 5.09 19.04 26.62
N GLU A 128 5.67 18.04 27.29
CA GLU A 128 6.30 18.21 28.61
C GLU A 128 7.51 19.16 28.55
N GLN A 129 8.38 19.02 27.56
CA GLN A 129 9.57 19.89 27.38
C GLN A 129 9.21 21.29 26.92
N SER A 130 8.26 21.38 26.00
CA SER A 130 7.85 22.61 25.31
C SER A 130 6.59 23.23 25.90
N ILE A 131 6.31 22.98 27.18
CA ILE A 131 5.08 23.45 27.83
C ILE A 131 4.94 24.98 27.76
N HIS A 132 6.07 25.68 27.76
CA HIS A 132 6.16 27.14 27.68
C HIS A 132 5.74 27.72 26.32
N LEU A 133 5.80 26.94 25.23
CA LEU A 133 5.34 27.36 23.91
C LEU A 133 3.81 27.21 23.75
N VAL A 134 3.18 26.46 24.66
CA VAL A 134 1.74 26.16 24.60
C VAL A 134 1.00 27.12 25.52
N LYS A 135 0.28 28.09 24.95
CA LYS A 135 -0.67 28.92 25.72
C LYS A 135 -1.86 28.05 26.17
N ALA A 136 -2.31 28.24 27.40
CA ALA A 136 -3.48 27.55 27.92
C ALA A 136 -4.72 27.83 27.03
N PRO A 137 -5.52 26.81 26.67
CA PRO A 137 -6.64 26.96 25.74
C PRO A 137 -7.73 27.92 26.27
N GLN A 138 -7.77 28.21 27.57
CA GLN A 138 -8.66 29.22 28.14
C GLN A 138 -8.21 30.65 27.82
N VAL A 139 -6.91 30.92 27.84
CA VAL A 139 -6.33 32.24 27.53
C VAL A 139 -6.55 32.56 26.05
N LEU A 140 -6.36 31.59 25.15
CA LEU A 140 -6.68 31.74 23.73
C LEU A 140 -8.16 32.02 23.44
N ARG A 141 -9.09 31.58 24.30
CA ARG A 141 -10.52 31.86 24.17
C ARG A 141 -10.92 33.24 24.69
N GLN A 142 -10.10 33.84 25.55
CA GLN A 142 -10.31 35.19 26.10
C GLN A 142 -9.69 36.27 25.20
N ASP A 143 -8.65 35.93 24.44
CA ASP A 143 -8.05 36.81 23.42
C ASP A 143 -9.06 37.12 22.29
N GLN A 144 -9.77 38.24 22.40
CA GLN A 144 -10.81 38.70 21.47
C GLN A 144 -10.32 38.87 20.02
N SER A 145 -9.01 39.00 19.79
CA SER A 145 -8.40 39.15 18.46
C SER A 145 -8.27 37.85 17.66
N LEU A 146 -8.36 36.69 18.33
CA LEU A 146 -8.22 35.35 17.72
C LEU A 146 -9.55 34.58 17.64
N THR A 147 -10.57 35.02 18.38
CA THR A 147 -11.92 34.50 18.27
C THR A 147 -12.71 35.27 17.21
N LEU A 148 -13.18 34.60 16.16
CA LEU A 148 -14.17 35.20 15.26
C LEU A 148 -15.38 35.65 16.11
N PRO A 149 -15.91 36.87 15.91
CA PRO A 149 -17.09 37.31 16.65
C PRO A 149 -18.20 36.30 16.41
N LYS A 150 -18.91 35.89 17.47
CA LYS A 150 -20.09 35.03 17.35
C LYS A 150 -21.15 35.78 16.54
N ILE A 151 -21.15 35.58 15.22
CA ILE A 151 -22.24 36.03 14.35
C ILE A 151 -23.45 35.19 14.78
N LYS A 152 -24.39 35.83 15.50
CA LYS A 152 -25.72 35.27 15.72
C LYS A 152 -26.41 35.28 14.35
N VAL A 153 -26.36 34.15 13.66
CA VAL A 153 -27.22 33.92 12.49
C VAL A 153 -28.60 33.61 13.06
N GLU A 154 -29.58 34.48 12.80
CA GLU A 154 -30.98 34.15 13.02
C GLU A 154 -31.34 33.00 12.06
N VAL A 155 -31.45 31.80 12.63
CA VAL A 155 -31.99 30.65 11.90
C VAL A 155 -33.49 30.90 11.76
N SER A 156 -33.94 31.28 10.56
CA SER A 156 -35.36 31.28 10.23
C SER A 156 -35.87 29.85 10.36
N GLN A 157 -36.80 29.64 11.29
CA GLN A 157 -37.48 28.35 11.41
C GLN A 157 -38.31 28.13 10.13
N PRO A 158 -38.20 26.97 9.46
CA PRO A 158 -39.11 26.64 8.38
C PRO A 158 -40.53 26.60 8.95
N LYS A 159 -41.44 27.37 8.34
CA LYS A 159 -42.87 27.33 8.66
C LYS A 159 -43.33 25.88 8.55
N SER A 160 -43.82 25.31 9.64
CA SER A 160 -44.53 24.03 9.62
C SER A 160 -45.70 24.17 8.66
N GLU A 161 -45.65 23.46 7.53
CA GLU A 161 -46.80 23.31 6.65
C GLU A 161 -47.95 22.76 7.50
N GLN A 162 -48.99 23.57 7.62
CA GLN A 162 -50.24 23.17 8.26
C GLN A 162 -50.80 22.01 7.46
N ASN A 163 -50.88 20.83 8.09
CA ASN A 163 -51.71 19.75 7.62
C ASN A 163 -53.15 20.26 7.47
N GLN A 164 -53.57 20.60 6.26
CA GLN A 164 -54.98 20.71 5.93
C GLN A 164 -55.51 19.29 5.73
N ALA A 165 -56.28 18.84 6.71
CA ALA A 165 -57.24 17.78 6.56
C ALA A 165 -58.46 18.30 5.78
N MET A 166 -58.90 17.55 4.77
CA MET A 166 -60.30 17.33 4.34
C MET A 166 -60.25 16.39 3.11
N GLU A 167 -60.78 15.17 3.22
CA GLU A 167 -62.16 14.84 2.82
C GLU A 167 -62.36 14.95 1.30
N GLU A 168 -62.11 13.86 0.58
CA GLU A 168 -63.07 13.01 -0.16
C GLU A 168 -62.31 11.97 -1.01
#